data_AF-A0A831TYD3-F1
#
_entry.id   AF-A0A831TYD3-F1
#
_cell.length_a   1.000
_cell.length_b   1.000
_cell.length_c   1.000
_cell.angle_alpha   90.00
_cell.angle_beta   90.00
_cell.angle_gamma   90.00
#
_symmetry.space_group_name_H-M   'P 1'
#
loop_
_entity.id
_entity.type
_entity.pdbx_description
1 polymer ?
#
loop_
_entity_poly.entity_id
_entity_poly.type
_entity_poly.pdbx_seq_one_letter_code
_entity_poly.pdbx_strand_id
1 'polypeptide(L)'
;MLCIHRGPPRRHAPPRLGGARACPTMGRSSVGSGWAHRPPQRTPAPVPIPARRGGEPRPLHGVAAPPAGDSGGRRGGRGPSEKGGREGRPAHGKRAGLDSGGPARRLSEKLRRGPLAGIPRPVCHAQHEDPTMRIERTRRSGFTLVEALVVVAILALLAAVLVPVLTSQLSRSDASRLAGDLDGIRKGVEAFLSDVRRYPGDLDDLAAPLTNADTTLNAGVYPAGLSSKWKGPYVDRILAANGDSVQTGFGAWIQDNFISVPDPNNINYLTVRLRPVLQADFNRVDEMVDGTVSPTAGRLRWFSGDSVHFLAVPIN
;
A
#
# COMPACT_ATOMS: atom_id res chain seq x y z
N MET A 1 60.84 34.15 -64.12
CA MET A 1 59.38 34.27 -64.19
C MET A 1 58.82 34.01 -62.79
N LEU A 2 58.18 35.04 -62.20
CA LEU A 2 57.24 35.01 -61.06
C LEU A 2 57.70 34.75 -59.60
N CYS A 3 58.05 35.86 -58.95
CA CYS A 3 57.64 36.38 -57.63
C CYS A 3 57.01 35.50 -56.52
N ILE A 4 57.77 35.34 -55.44
CA ILE A 4 57.53 35.61 -53.99
C ILE A 4 56.08 35.92 -53.55
N HIS A 5 55.56 35.18 -52.55
CA HIS A 5 54.85 35.76 -51.38
C HIS A 5 54.76 34.81 -50.17
N ARG A 6 55.50 35.14 -49.09
CA ARG A 6 55.28 34.68 -47.71
C ARG A 6 54.33 35.67 -47.02
N GLY A 7 53.22 35.20 -46.46
CA GLY A 7 52.30 35.99 -45.64
C GLY A 7 52.61 35.88 -44.13
N PRO A 8 52.49 36.97 -43.34
CA PRO A 8 52.82 37.02 -41.91
C PRO A 8 51.65 36.68 -40.96
N PRO A 9 51.89 36.48 -39.64
CA PRO A 9 50.90 36.05 -38.66
C PRO A 9 49.97 37.19 -38.19
N ARG A 10 48.70 36.86 -37.89
CA ARG A 10 47.69 37.80 -37.40
C ARG A 10 47.84 38.09 -35.90
N ARG A 11 47.88 39.38 -35.54
CA ARG A 11 47.65 39.89 -34.18
C ARG A 11 46.61 41.04 -34.19
N HIS A 12 45.88 41.11 -33.06
CA HIS A 12 45.13 42.23 -32.47
C HIS A 12 43.75 42.67 -33.01
N ALA A 13 42.74 42.63 -32.11
CA ALA A 13 41.95 43.81 -31.72
C ALA A 13 41.24 43.60 -30.35
N PRO A 14 41.18 44.61 -29.47
CA PRO A 14 40.48 44.61 -28.17
C PRO A 14 39.04 45.17 -28.26
N PRO A 15 38.13 44.87 -27.31
CA PRO A 15 36.84 45.54 -27.23
C PRO A 15 36.93 46.91 -26.54
N ARG A 16 36.22 47.88 -27.12
CA ARG A 16 36.08 49.27 -26.67
C ARG A 16 35.17 49.42 -25.46
N LEU A 17 35.55 50.37 -24.60
CA LEU A 17 34.78 51.00 -23.54
C LEU A 17 33.57 51.77 -24.09
N GLY A 18 32.47 51.75 -23.34
CA GLY A 18 31.36 52.68 -23.47
C GLY A 18 30.49 52.69 -22.21
N GLY A 19 30.32 53.88 -21.62
CA GLY A 19 29.15 54.18 -20.77
C GLY A 19 29.39 54.36 -19.28
N ALA A 20 30.07 55.45 -18.91
CA ALA A 20 30.00 56.05 -17.58
C ALA A 20 28.63 56.70 -17.31
N ARG A 21 28.19 56.66 -16.04
CA ARG A 21 27.50 57.72 -15.23
C ARG A 21 26.99 57.03 -13.95
N ALA A 22 27.63 57.22 -12.79
CA ALA A 22 27.62 58.37 -11.88
C ALA A 22 26.74 58.07 -10.64
N CYS A 23 27.41 57.81 -9.50
CA CYS A 23 27.32 58.48 -8.19
C CYS A 23 25.95 58.94 -7.60
N PRO A 24 25.85 59.26 -6.28
CA PRO A 24 26.56 58.72 -5.11
C PRO A 24 25.71 58.66 -3.79
N THR A 25 26.39 58.25 -2.71
CA THR A 25 26.29 58.73 -1.30
C THR A 25 25.14 58.32 -0.36
N MET A 26 25.57 57.57 0.67
CA MET A 26 25.45 57.81 2.12
C MET A 26 24.06 58.08 2.75
N GLY A 27 23.76 57.33 3.83
CA GLY A 27 22.75 57.77 4.81
C GLY A 27 22.32 56.73 5.84
N ARG A 28 23.15 56.59 6.88
CA ARG A 28 22.92 56.15 8.27
C ARG A 28 21.48 56.01 8.83
N SER A 29 21.41 55.24 9.94
CA SER A 29 20.44 55.23 11.07
C SER A 29 19.31 54.18 10.95
N SER A 30 19.34 53.08 11.72
CA SER A 30 19.01 52.87 13.15
C SER A 30 17.51 52.77 13.44
N VAL A 31 17.16 51.86 14.37
CA VAL A 31 15.82 51.59 14.95
C VAL A 31 14.98 50.70 14.02
N GLY A 32 14.45 49.54 14.40
CA GLY A 32 14.06 49.00 15.70
C GLY A 32 12.61 48.49 15.54
N SER A 33 12.36 47.25 15.99
CA SER A 33 11.04 46.70 16.41
C SER A 33 9.87 46.67 15.41
N GLY A 34 9.27 45.49 15.26
CA GLY A 34 7.87 45.40 14.81
C GLY A 34 7.48 44.09 14.13
N TRP A 35 7.33 43.02 14.90
CA TRP A 35 6.49 41.89 14.48
C TRP A 35 5.06 42.39 14.28
N ALA A 36 4.48 42.21 13.10
CA ALA A 36 3.06 42.46 12.85
C ALA A 36 2.45 41.28 12.10
N HIS A 37 1.74 40.45 12.86
CA HIS A 37 0.87 39.39 12.38
C HIS A 37 -0.20 39.98 11.44
N ARG A 38 -0.37 39.38 10.26
CA ARG A 38 -1.57 39.59 9.44
C ARG A 38 -2.74 38.81 10.07
N PRO A 39 -3.87 39.44 10.40
CA PRO A 39 -5.07 38.70 10.79
C PRO A 39 -5.72 38.05 9.55
N PRO A 40 -6.32 36.85 9.68
CA PRO A 40 -7.04 36.20 8.59
C PRO A 40 -8.38 36.90 8.30
N GLN A 41 -8.68 37.10 7.02
CA GLN A 41 -9.95 37.61 6.51
C GLN A 41 -11.09 36.65 6.92
N ARG A 42 -12.12 37.16 7.60
CA ARG A 42 -13.36 36.42 7.88
C ARG A 42 -14.22 36.37 6.62
N THR A 43 -14.47 35.18 6.10
CA THR A 43 -15.55 34.92 5.12
C THR A 43 -16.92 35.04 5.82
N PRO A 44 -17.94 35.64 5.17
CA PRO A 44 -19.28 35.70 5.74
C PRO A 44 -20.00 34.35 5.70
N ALA A 45 -20.76 34.05 6.75
CA ALA A 45 -21.55 32.83 6.90
C ALA A 45 -22.75 32.78 5.90
N PRO A 46 -23.18 31.58 5.46
CA PRO A 46 -24.35 31.44 4.59
C PRO A 46 -25.67 31.71 5.33
N VAL A 47 -26.58 32.41 4.65
CA VAL A 47 -27.92 32.78 5.13
C VAL A 47 -28.86 31.55 5.09
N PRO A 48 -29.67 31.28 6.13
CA PRO A 48 -30.64 30.18 6.12
C PRO A 48 -31.88 30.50 5.26
N ILE A 49 -32.22 29.56 4.36
CA ILE A 49 -33.47 29.57 3.56
C ILE A 49 -34.63 29.08 4.45
N PRO A 50 -35.79 29.76 4.48
CA PRO A 50 -36.93 29.32 5.28
C PRO A 50 -37.62 28.09 4.68
N ALA A 51 -37.91 27.10 5.53
CA ALA A 51 -38.65 25.90 5.21
C ALA A 51 -40.09 26.21 4.77
N ARG A 52 -40.47 25.81 3.56
CA ARG A 52 -41.85 25.89 3.07
C ARG A 52 -42.68 24.77 3.69
N ARG A 53 -43.72 25.16 4.45
CA ARG A 53 -44.76 24.29 5.00
C ARG A 53 -45.59 23.62 3.89
N GLY A 54 -45.87 22.34 4.13
CA GLY A 54 -47.07 21.56 3.81
C GLY A 54 -47.97 21.94 2.63
N GLY A 55 -48.11 21.00 1.70
CA GLY A 55 -49.24 20.90 0.78
C GLY A 55 -49.43 19.45 0.33
N GLU A 56 -50.43 18.77 0.89
CA GLU A 56 -50.98 17.51 0.36
C GLU A 56 -51.47 17.68 -1.08
N PRO A 57 -51.31 16.67 -1.95
CA PRO A 57 -52.17 16.51 -3.11
C PRO A 57 -53.22 15.41 -2.86
N ARG A 58 -54.49 15.84 -2.83
CA ARG A 58 -55.69 14.99 -2.95
C ARG A 58 -55.79 14.36 -4.36
N PRO A 59 -56.48 13.22 -4.50
CA PRO A 59 -56.51 12.44 -5.74
C PRO A 59 -57.51 13.01 -6.76
N LEU A 60 -57.14 13.00 -8.04
CA LEU A 60 -58.05 13.33 -9.14
C LEU A 60 -58.50 12.05 -9.85
N HIS A 61 -59.83 11.90 -9.83
CA HIS A 61 -60.74 11.22 -10.75
C HIS A 61 -60.16 10.48 -11.97
N GLY A 62 -60.63 9.23 -12.10
CA GLY A 62 -60.32 8.34 -13.20
C GLY A 62 -61.00 8.64 -14.53
N VAL A 63 -60.53 7.91 -15.55
CA VAL A 63 -61.19 7.72 -16.84
C VAL A 63 -60.95 6.27 -17.30
N ALA A 64 -62.04 5.52 -17.35
CA ALA A 64 -62.46 4.45 -18.26
C ALA A 64 -61.44 3.58 -19.05
N ALA A 65 -61.58 2.25 -18.87
CA ALA A 65 -61.35 1.20 -19.87
C ALA A 65 -62.43 1.26 -21.00
N PRO A 66 -62.25 0.70 -22.22
CA PRO A 66 -62.42 -0.76 -22.51
C PRO A 66 -61.67 -1.25 -23.80
N PRO A 67 -62.01 -2.38 -24.47
CA PRO A 67 -62.23 -3.76 -24.02
C PRO A 67 -61.34 -4.80 -24.74
N ALA A 68 -61.50 -6.05 -24.29
CA ALA A 68 -60.98 -7.31 -24.83
C ALA A 68 -61.32 -7.58 -26.31
N GLY A 69 -60.41 -8.29 -26.98
CA GLY A 69 -60.61 -8.95 -28.28
C GLY A 69 -59.94 -10.32 -28.27
N ASP A 70 -60.78 -11.35 -28.24
CA ASP A 70 -60.49 -12.77 -28.39
C ASP A 70 -60.32 -13.11 -29.89
N SER A 71 -59.37 -13.98 -30.24
CA SER A 71 -59.52 -14.92 -31.36
C SER A 71 -58.37 -15.92 -31.41
N GLY A 72 -58.75 -17.20 -31.42
CA GLY A 72 -57.88 -18.36 -31.35
C GLY A 72 -56.97 -18.62 -32.56
N GLY A 73 -56.00 -19.50 -32.32
CA GLY A 73 -55.14 -20.08 -33.36
C GLY A 73 -54.42 -21.33 -32.84
N ARG A 74 -55.08 -22.48 -32.98
CA ARG A 74 -54.55 -23.83 -32.69
C ARG A 74 -53.47 -24.25 -33.69
N ARG A 75 -52.76 -25.32 -33.29
CA ARG A 75 -51.86 -26.27 -34.02
C ARG A 75 -50.40 -25.91 -33.80
N GLY A 76 -49.51 -26.78 -33.37
CA GLY A 76 -49.50 -28.24 -33.30
C GLY A 76 -48.08 -28.67 -33.68
N GLY A 77 -47.39 -29.40 -32.80
CA GLY A 77 -46.04 -29.89 -33.08
C GLY A 77 -45.49 -30.66 -31.89
N ARG A 78 -45.58 -31.98 -31.97
CA ARG A 78 -45.32 -32.96 -30.92
C ARG A 78 -44.16 -33.85 -31.39
N GLY A 79 -43.09 -33.90 -30.59
CA GLY A 79 -42.11 -35.00 -30.48
C GLY A 79 -40.95 -35.05 -31.50
N PRO A 80 -39.95 -35.94 -31.30
CA PRO A 80 -39.65 -36.81 -30.14
C PRO A 80 -38.28 -36.45 -29.49
N SER A 81 -38.07 -36.62 -28.18
CA SER A 81 -37.66 -37.85 -27.48
C SER A 81 -36.57 -38.67 -28.20
N GLU A 82 -35.32 -38.45 -27.81
CA GLU A 82 -34.27 -39.45 -27.97
C GLU A 82 -33.61 -39.74 -26.62
N LYS A 83 -33.57 -41.03 -26.32
CA LYS A 83 -33.07 -41.67 -25.11
C LYS A 83 -31.62 -42.07 -25.31
N GLY A 84 -30.84 -41.98 -24.23
CA GLY A 84 -29.57 -42.70 -24.05
C GLY A 84 -28.76 -41.98 -22.96
N GLY A 85 -28.48 -42.51 -21.78
CA GLY A 85 -28.36 -43.91 -21.37
C GLY A 85 -26.92 -44.17 -20.98
N ARG A 86 -26.64 -44.12 -19.66
CA ARG A 86 -25.55 -44.75 -18.87
C ARG A 86 -25.25 -43.83 -17.67
N GLU A 87 -25.82 -44.08 -16.49
CA GLU A 87 -25.39 -45.05 -15.47
C GLU A 87 -23.89 -44.97 -15.13
N GLY A 88 -23.63 -44.56 -13.88
CA GLY A 88 -22.32 -44.49 -13.26
C GLY A 88 -22.39 -43.91 -11.84
N ARG A 89 -23.06 -44.59 -10.91
CA ARG A 89 -22.83 -44.48 -9.45
C ARG A 89 -21.89 -45.64 -9.03
N PRO A 90 -21.44 -45.72 -7.77
CA PRO A 90 -20.53 -44.83 -7.04
C PRO A 90 -19.29 -45.62 -6.54
N ALA A 91 -18.12 -45.00 -6.44
CA ALA A 91 -16.97 -45.62 -5.79
C ALA A 91 -16.83 -45.11 -4.34
N HIS A 92 -17.36 -45.91 -3.43
CA HIS A 92 -17.19 -45.82 -1.99
C HIS A 92 -15.75 -46.29 -1.64
N GLY A 93 -14.91 -45.39 -1.14
CA GLY A 93 -13.56 -45.70 -0.67
C GLY A 93 -13.43 -45.44 0.83
N LYS A 94 -13.81 -46.42 1.65
CA LYS A 94 -13.50 -46.47 3.08
C LYS A 94 -12.00 -46.74 3.28
N ARG A 95 -11.33 -45.92 4.10
CA ARG A 95 -10.18 -46.30 4.96
C ARG A 95 -10.38 -45.48 6.25
N ALA A 96 -10.80 -46.06 7.40
CA ALA A 96 -9.99 -46.81 8.36
C ALA A 96 -8.60 -46.17 8.51
N GLY A 97 -8.24 -45.48 9.59
CA GLY A 97 -8.51 -45.74 11.01
C GLY A 97 -7.20 -46.19 11.65
N LEU A 98 -6.48 -45.25 12.27
CA LEU A 98 -5.34 -45.45 13.19
C LEU A 98 -5.17 -44.08 13.89
N ASP A 99 -5.89 -43.81 14.97
CA ASP A 99 -5.76 -44.29 16.35
C ASP A 99 -4.54 -43.71 17.11
N SER A 100 -4.88 -43.29 18.32
CA SER A 100 -4.04 -43.18 19.54
C SER A 100 -3.10 -42.00 19.80
N GLY A 101 -3.52 -41.21 20.81
CA GLY A 101 -2.67 -40.70 21.91
C GLY A 101 -2.34 -39.20 21.85
N GLY A 102 -2.73 -38.33 22.78
CA GLY A 102 -3.33 -38.48 24.11
C GLY A 102 -3.59 -37.09 24.74
N PRO A 103 -4.22 -37.02 25.93
CA PRO A 103 -4.93 -35.82 26.37
C PRO A 103 -4.19 -34.95 27.41
N ALA A 104 -4.66 -33.69 27.45
CA ALA A 104 -4.79 -32.78 28.59
C ALA A 104 -4.09 -33.16 29.91
N ARG A 105 -3.17 -32.31 30.36
CA ARG A 105 -2.76 -32.23 31.77
C ARG A 105 -3.36 -31.00 32.42
N ARG A 106 -4.52 -31.21 33.05
CA ARG A 106 -5.02 -30.40 34.17
C ARG A 106 -4.09 -30.63 35.36
N LEU A 107 -3.55 -29.56 35.92
CA LEU A 107 -2.82 -29.59 37.17
C LEU A 107 -3.83 -29.72 38.31
N SER A 108 -3.94 -30.93 38.88
CA SER A 108 -4.73 -31.19 40.07
C SER A 108 -3.87 -31.06 41.32
N GLU A 109 -4.31 -30.12 42.13
CA GLU A 109 -4.01 -29.90 43.54
C GLU A 109 -4.50 -31.05 44.45
N LYS A 110 -4.00 -31.05 45.70
CA LYS A 110 -4.38 -31.83 46.90
C LYS A 110 -3.40 -32.97 47.27
N LEU A 111 -2.57 -32.78 48.28
CA LEU A 111 -2.80 -32.85 49.74
C LEU A 111 -2.77 -34.29 50.31
N ARG A 112 -1.75 -34.50 51.15
CA ARG A 112 -1.67 -35.35 52.36
C ARG A 112 -1.73 -36.87 52.22
N ARG A 113 -0.70 -37.55 52.74
CA ARG A 113 -0.70 -38.37 53.99
C ARG A 113 0.68 -39.07 54.18
N GLY A 114 1.18 -39.07 55.42
CA GLY A 114 2.48 -39.65 55.82
C GLY A 114 2.50 -41.18 55.94
N PRO A 115 3.60 -41.77 56.46
CA PRO A 115 3.58 -42.15 57.88
C PRO A 115 4.89 -41.90 58.64
N LEU A 116 4.74 -41.78 59.96
CA LEU A 116 5.77 -41.71 60.99
C LEU A 116 6.14 -43.13 61.47
N ALA A 117 7.43 -43.44 61.49
CA ALA A 117 8.10 -44.40 62.39
C ALA A 117 9.60 -44.18 62.15
N GLY A 118 10.49 -43.87 63.10
CA GLY A 118 10.56 -44.15 64.51
C GLY A 118 11.96 -44.70 64.77
N ILE A 119 12.96 -43.84 65.04
CA ILE A 119 14.33 -44.23 65.43
C ILE A 119 14.81 -43.23 66.51
N PRO A 120 15.43 -43.69 67.62
CA PRO A 120 15.70 -42.89 68.81
C PRO A 120 16.85 -41.90 68.66
N ARG A 121 16.76 -40.81 69.42
CA ARG A 121 17.81 -39.80 69.63
C ARG A 121 18.85 -40.28 70.65
N PRO A 122 20.14 -40.06 70.40
CA PRO A 122 21.10 -39.77 71.44
C PRO A 122 21.33 -38.25 71.56
N VAL A 123 21.28 -37.78 72.79
CA VAL A 123 21.71 -36.46 73.30
C VAL A 123 22.75 -36.84 74.37
N CYS A 124 23.92 -36.25 74.59
CA CYS A 124 24.72 -35.12 74.12
C CYS A 124 26.14 -35.70 73.84
N HIS A 125 27.27 -35.03 73.61
CA HIS A 125 27.80 -33.76 74.11
C HIS A 125 29.08 -33.44 73.31
N ALA A 126 29.36 -32.14 73.20
CA ALA A 126 30.69 -31.53 73.23
C ALA A 126 31.58 -31.62 71.97
N GLN A 127 31.83 -30.41 71.46
CA GLN A 127 33.06 -29.94 70.82
C GLN A 127 33.30 -30.44 69.39
N HIS A 128 32.73 -29.71 68.42
CA HIS A 128 33.38 -29.55 67.13
C HIS A 128 33.72 -28.08 66.97
N GLU A 129 35.02 -27.81 67.02
CA GLU A 129 35.68 -26.55 66.69
C GLU A 129 35.09 -26.06 65.36
N ASP A 130 34.48 -24.88 65.35
CA ASP A 130 34.00 -24.23 64.12
C ASP A 130 35.18 -24.14 63.13
N PRO A 131 35.18 -24.85 61.99
CA PRO A 131 36.02 -24.43 60.90
C PRO A 131 35.36 -23.14 60.41
N THR A 132 35.82 -21.99 60.93
CA THR A 132 35.43 -20.68 60.44
C THR A 132 35.40 -20.77 58.92
N MET A 133 34.20 -20.80 58.37
CA MET A 133 33.99 -20.94 56.94
C MET A 133 34.50 -19.63 56.37
N ARG A 134 35.80 -19.59 56.07
CA ARG A 134 36.43 -18.49 55.37
C ARG A 134 35.74 -18.48 54.02
N ILE A 135 34.71 -17.66 53.91
CA ILE A 135 34.13 -17.26 52.64
C ILE A 135 35.29 -16.57 51.93
N GLU A 136 36.06 -17.34 51.17
CA GLU A 136 37.04 -16.80 50.25
C GLU A 136 36.24 -15.93 49.29
N ARG A 137 36.33 -14.62 49.49
CA ARG A 137 35.81 -13.65 48.54
C ARG A 137 36.58 -13.88 47.25
N THR A 138 36.04 -14.73 46.38
CA THR A 138 36.48 -14.85 44.99
C THR A 138 36.47 -13.43 44.45
N ARG A 139 37.65 -12.86 44.23
CA ARG A 139 37.79 -11.49 43.76
C ARG A 139 37.07 -11.43 42.42
N ARG A 140 35.87 -10.84 42.39
CA ARG A 140 35.18 -10.53 41.14
C ARG A 140 36.07 -9.54 40.40
N SER A 141 36.72 -10.00 39.33
CA SER A 141 37.41 -9.12 38.40
C SER A 141 36.37 -8.19 37.80
N GLY A 142 36.48 -6.90 38.10
CA GLY A 142 35.64 -5.86 37.49
C GLY A 142 36.10 -5.57 36.07
N PHE A 143 35.15 -5.28 35.19
CA PHE A 143 35.42 -4.76 33.84
C PHE A 143 36.29 -3.50 33.94
N THR A 144 37.35 -3.42 33.15
CA THR A 144 38.12 -2.18 33.08
C THR A 144 37.39 -1.18 32.18
N LEU A 145 37.50 0.11 32.49
CA LEU A 145 36.92 1.17 31.65
C LEU A 145 37.51 1.13 30.22
N VAL A 146 38.78 0.74 30.10
CA VAL A 146 39.47 0.59 28.82
C VAL A 146 38.89 -0.57 28.00
N GLU A 147 38.54 -1.69 28.65
CA GLU A 147 37.95 -2.85 27.98
C GLU A 147 36.56 -2.53 27.41
N ALA A 148 35.73 -1.82 28.17
CA ALA A 148 34.45 -1.32 27.66
C ALA A 148 34.64 -0.30 26.52
N LEU A 149 35.65 0.57 26.61
CA LEU A 149 35.95 1.60 25.61
C LEU A 149 36.36 0.98 24.26
N VAL A 150 37.22 -0.04 24.28
CA VAL A 150 37.64 -0.72 23.05
C VAL A 150 36.47 -1.47 22.41
N VAL A 151 35.59 -2.10 23.21
CA VAL A 151 34.42 -2.80 22.68
C VAL A 151 33.46 -1.84 21.97
N VAL A 152 33.09 -0.73 22.61
CA VAL A 152 32.18 0.23 21.96
C VAL A 152 32.84 0.90 20.75
N ALA A 153 34.17 1.08 20.75
CA ALA A 153 34.90 1.58 19.59
C ALA A 153 34.80 0.62 18.39
N ILE A 154 34.99 -0.69 18.61
CA ILE A 154 34.85 -1.70 17.56
C ILE A 154 33.39 -1.80 17.11
N LEU A 155 32.42 -1.77 18.02
CA LEU A 155 30.99 -1.78 17.68
C LEU A 155 30.59 -0.57 16.83
N ALA A 156 31.12 0.62 17.15
CA ALA A 156 30.88 1.83 16.37
C ALA A 156 31.47 1.71 14.95
N LEU A 157 32.67 1.15 14.82
CA LEU A 157 33.30 0.89 13.52
C LEU A 157 32.48 -0.09 12.66
N LEU A 158 32.01 -1.19 13.25
CA LEU A 158 31.17 -2.16 12.55
C LEU A 158 29.82 -1.54 12.13
N ALA A 159 29.17 -0.80 13.03
CA ALA A 159 27.90 -0.14 12.73
C ALA A 159 28.03 0.88 11.57
N ALA A 160 29.15 1.61 11.50
CA ALA A 160 29.39 2.61 10.46
C ALA A 160 29.36 2.02 9.03
N VAL A 161 29.85 0.78 8.84
CA VAL A 161 29.84 0.10 7.54
C VAL A 161 28.53 -0.68 7.33
N LEU A 162 27.97 -1.25 8.39
CA LEU A 162 26.80 -2.13 8.29
C LEU A 162 25.49 -1.37 8.00
N VAL A 163 25.26 -0.22 8.65
CA VAL A 163 24.01 0.55 8.52
C VAL A 163 23.70 0.94 7.07
N PRO A 164 24.60 1.56 6.28
CA PRO A 164 24.27 1.93 4.89
C PRO A 164 24.01 0.73 3.99
N VAL A 165 24.67 -0.42 4.24
CA VAL A 165 24.40 -1.65 3.49
C VAL A 165 23.00 -2.17 3.79
N LEU A 166 22.61 -2.22 5.08
CA LEU A 166 21.30 -2.69 5.48
C LEU A 166 20.17 -1.82 4.92
N THR A 167 20.29 -0.49 4.99
CA THR A 167 19.27 0.42 4.45
C THR A 167 19.11 0.26 2.93
N SER A 168 20.20 0.04 2.20
CA SER A 168 20.13 -0.24 0.76
C SER A 168 19.40 -1.55 0.45
N GLN A 169 19.65 -2.62 1.21
CA GLN A 169 18.99 -3.91 1.03
C GLN A 169 17.49 -3.83 1.35
N LEU A 170 17.13 -3.13 2.43
CA LEU A 170 15.73 -2.89 2.78
C LEU A 170 15.00 -2.14 1.66
N SER A 171 15.58 -1.05 1.16
CA SER A 171 14.99 -0.27 0.07
C SER A 171 14.74 -1.08 -1.21
N ARG A 172 15.64 -2.02 -1.55
CA ARG A 172 15.46 -2.93 -2.69
C ARG A 172 14.36 -3.96 -2.43
N SER A 173 14.28 -4.48 -1.21
CA SER A 173 13.22 -5.41 -0.83
C SER A 173 11.84 -4.76 -0.89
N ASP A 174 11.74 -3.49 -0.49
CA ASP A 174 10.49 -2.73 -0.56
C ASP A 174 10.09 -2.38 -1.99
N ALA A 175 11.06 -2.07 -2.86
CA ALA A 175 10.80 -1.88 -4.29
C ALA A 175 10.27 -3.17 -4.96
N SER A 176 10.85 -4.33 -4.62
CA SER A 176 10.38 -5.63 -5.12
C SER A 176 8.97 -5.96 -4.63
N ARG A 177 8.66 -5.66 -3.36
CA ARG A 177 7.30 -5.80 -2.81
C ARG A 177 6.30 -4.91 -3.54
N LEU A 178 6.63 -3.64 -3.77
CA LEU A 178 5.76 -2.72 -4.49
C LEU A 178 5.51 -3.19 -5.92
N ALA A 179 6.55 -3.65 -6.63
CA ALA A 179 6.40 -4.22 -7.96
C ALA A 179 5.44 -5.43 -7.96
N GLY A 180 5.54 -6.30 -6.95
CA GLY A 180 4.63 -7.42 -6.75
C GLY A 180 3.19 -6.99 -6.45
N ASP A 181 3.01 -5.98 -5.58
CA ASP A 181 1.70 -5.41 -5.26
C ASP A 181 1.04 -4.82 -6.53
N LEU A 182 1.79 -4.06 -7.34
CA LEU A 182 1.29 -3.48 -8.60
C LEU A 182 0.90 -4.55 -9.64
N ASP A 183 1.71 -5.61 -9.76
CA ASP A 183 1.40 -6.74 -10.63
C ASP A 183 0.18 -7.54 -10.14
N GLY A 184 0.04 -7.69 -8.81
CA GLY A 184 -1.14 -8.27 -8.18
C GLY A 184 -2.41 -7.46 -8.47
N ILE A 185 -2.36 -6.13 -8.33
CA ILE A 185 -3.47 -5.24 -8.68
C ILE A 185 -3.81 -5.38 -10.17
N ARG A 186 -2.81 -5.35 -11.06
CA ARG A 186 -3.04 -5.51 -12.50
C ARG A 186 -3.77 -6.82 -12.82
N LYS A 187 -3.28 -7.95 -12.30
CA LYS A 187 -3.92 -9.26 -12.49
C LYS A 187 -5.34 -9.28 -11.91
N GLY A 188 -5.54 -8.63 -10.78
CA GLY A 188 -6.86 -8.47 -10.17
C GLY A 188 -7.81 -7.68 -11.06
N VAL A 189 -7.35 -6.58 -11.66
CA VAL A 189 -8.12 -5.81 -12.64
C VAL A 189 -8.46 -6.64 -13.88
N GLU A 190 -7.52 -7.40 -14.42
CA GLU A 190 -7.75 -8.28 -15.58
C GLU A 190 -8.80 -9.37 -15.26
N ALA A 191 -8.74 -9.97 -14.07
CA ALA A 191 -9.71 -10.94 -13.59
C ALA A 191 -11.10 -10.32 -13.37
N PHE A 192 -11.17 -9.17 -12.70
CA PHE A 192 -12.40 -8.41 -12.52
C PHE A 192 -13.06 -8.07 -13.86
N LEU A 193 -12.26 -7.60 -14.83
CA LEU A 193 -12.75 -7.27 -16.18
C LEU A 193 -13.33 -8.50 -16.89
N SER A 194 -12.72 -9.68 -16.72
CA SER A 194 -13.22 -10.94 -17.28
C SER A 194 -14.62 -11.32 -16.73
N ASP A 195 -14.83 -11.11 -15.43
CA ASP A 195 -16.04 -11.51 -14.72
C ASP A 195 -17.16 -10.46 -14.83
N VAL A 196 -16.89 -9.21 -14.43
CA VAL A 196 -17.86 -8.12 -14.35
C VAL A 196 -18.08 -7.44 -15.71
N ARG A 197 -17.14 -7.61 -16.66
CA ARG A 197 -17.17 -7.01 -18.01
C ARG A 197 -17.13 -5.47 -18.02
N ARG A 198 -16.53 -4.91 -16.98
CA ARG A 198 -16.32 -3.47 -16.81
C ARG A 198 -15.01 -3.23 -16.07
N TYR A 199 -14.39 -2.08 -16.30
CA TYR A 199 -13.22 -1.66 -15.54
C TYR A 199 -13.61 -1.18 -14.14
N PRO A 200 -12.84 -1.56 -13.10
CA PRO A 200 -13.04 -1.08 -11.74
C PRO A 200 -12.84 0.45 -11.67
N GLY A 201 -13.60 1.12 -10.80
CA GLY A 201 -13.42 2.54 -10.53
C GLY A 201 -12.35 2.80 -9.47
N ASP A 202 -12.23 1.92 -8.50
CA ASP A 202 -11.32 2.06 -7.36
C ASP A 202 -10.77 0.69 -6.91
N LEU A 203 -9.87 0.69 -5.92
CA LEU A 203 -9.27 -0.53 -5.41
C LEU A 203 -10.27 -1.36 -4.58
N ASP A 204 -11.29 -0.73 -3.99
CA ASP A 204 -12.30 -1.43 -3.18
C ASP A 204 -13.16 -2.36 -4.04
N ASP A 205 -13.49 -1.97 -5.28
CA ASP A 205 -14.15 -2.83 -6.28
C ASP A 205 -13.44 -4.19 -6.47
N LEU A 206 -12.12 -4.23 -6.28
CA LEU A 206 -11.32 -5.46 -6.41
C LEU A 206 -11.31 -6.31 -5.13
N ALA A 207 -11.50 -5.70 -3.96
CA ALA A 207 -11.33 -6.34 -2.67
C ALA A 207 -12.67 -6.77 -2.04
N ALA A 208 -13.74 -6.03 -2.32
CA ALA A 208 -15.05 -6.21 -1.72
C ALA A 208 -16.14 -6.47 -2.77
N PRO A 209 -17.26 -7.13 -2.38
CA PRO A 209 -18.41 -7.29 -3.26
C PRO A 209 -19.03 -5.95 -3.64
N LEU A 210 -19.33 -5.79 -4.93
CA LEU A 210 -19.93 -4.58 -5.49
C LEU A 210 -21.35 -4.33 -4.95
N THR A 211 -21.63 -3.06 -4.68
CA THR A 211 -22.91 -2.50 -4.26
C THR A 211 -23.48 -1.56 -5.32
N ASN A 212 -24.70 -1.06 -5.11
CA ASN A 212 -25.33 -0.10 -6.02
C ASN A 212 -24.84 1.35 -5.82
N ALA A 213 -23.92 1.58 -4.87
CA ALA A 213 -23.27 2.87 -4.67
C ALA A 213 -21.96 2.97 -5.45
N ASP A 214 -21.36 1.83 -5.79
CA ASP A 214 -20.04 1.79 -6.41
C ASP A 214 -20.11 2.21 -7.87
N THR A 215 -19.04 2.87 -8.32
CA THR A 215 -18.96 3.46 -9.64
C THR A 215 -17.80 2.87 -10.42
N THR A 216 -18.04 2.65 -11.70
CA THR A 216 -17.01 2.25 -12.68
C THR A 216 -15.99 3.37 -12.89
N LEU A 217 -14.89 3.07 -13.58
CA LEU A 217 -13.85 4.04 -13.98
C LEU A 217 -14.40 5.34 -14.61
N ASN A 218 -15.53 5.26 -15.31
CA ASN A 218 -16.16 6.41 -15.98
C ASN A 218 -17.26 7.09 -15.12
N ALA A 219 -17.23 6.90 -13.80
CA ALA A 219 -18.20 7.43 -12.83
C ALA A 219 -19.66 6.99 -13.05
N GLY A 220 -19.90 5.95 -13.86
CA GLY A 220 -21.22 5.33 -13.99
C GLY A 220 -21.41 4.26 -12.92
N VAL A 221 -22.57 4.22 -12.27
CA VAL A 221 -22.93 3.21 -11.26
C VAL A 221 -22.95 1.80 -11.88
N TYR A 222 -22.49 0.79 -11.15
CA TYR A 222 -22.62 -0.60 -11.60
C TYR A 222 -24.09 -1.02 -11.72
N PRO A 223 -24.55 -1.49 -12.88
CA PRO A 223 -25.86 -2.13 -12.98
C PRO A 223 -25.91 -3.38 -12.11
N ALA A 224 -27.06 -3.66 -11.48
CA ALA A 224 -27.25 -4.82 -10.59
C ALA A 224 -26.91 -6.18 -11.25
N GLY A 225 -27.11 -6.29 -12.57
CA GLY A 225 -26.76 -7.49 -13.33
C GLY A 225 -25.25 -7.68 -13.57
N LEU A 226 -24.44 -6.63 -13.36
CA LEU A 226 -22.98 -6.72 -13.41
C LEU A 226 -22.38 -6.86 -12.02
N SER A 227 -22.92 -6.16 -11.00
CA SER A 227 -22.46 -6.32 -9.62
C SER A 227 -22.61 -7.75 -9.11
N SER A 228 -23.70 -8.43 -9.51
CA SER A 228 -23.91 -9.86 -9.23
C SER A 228 -22.94 -10.82 -9.91
N LYS A 229 -22.15 -10.36 -10.90
CA LYS A 229 -21.12 -11.19 -11.55
C LYS A 229 -19.79 -11.17 -10.80
N TRP A 230 -19.64 -10.33 -9.79
CA TRP A 230 -18.47 -10.33 -8.93
C TRP A 230 -18.33 -11.70 -8.25
N LYS A 231 -17.16 -12.34 -8.36
CA LYS A 231 -16.98 -13.74 -7.93
C LYS A 231 -16.12 -13.91 -6.68
N GLY A 232 -15.39 -12.89 -6.27
CA GLY A 232 -14.52 -12.98 -5.11
C GLY A 232 -13.53 -11.82 -5.08
N PRO A 233 -12.78 -11.69 -3.97
CA PRO A 233 -11.68 -10.75 -3.91
C PRO A 233 -10.66 -11.09 -4.99
N TYR A 234 -10.36 -10.12 -5.85
CA TYR A 234 -9.35 -10.22 -6.88
C TYR A 234 -7.97 -9.78 -6.37
N VAL A 235 -7.94 -9.13 -5.19
CA VAL A 235 -6.74 -8.74 -4.45
C VAL A 235 -6.93 -9.06 -2.96
N ASP A 236 -5.84 -9.38 -2.26
CA ASP A 236 -5.87 -9.74 -0.83
C ASP A 236 -6.05 -8.53 0.11
N ARG A 237 -6.02 -7.31 -0.44
CA ARG A 237 -5.84 -6.08 0.31
C ARG A 237 -7.11 -5.25 0.32
N ILE A 238 -7.72 -5.14 1.48
CA ILE A 238 -8.91 -4.32 1.73
C ILE A 238 -8.46 -2.94 2.23
N LEU A 239 -9.05 -1.89 1.67
CA LEU A 239 -8.84 -0.51 2.12
C LEU A 239 -9.70 -0.20 3.35
N ALA A 240 -9.18 0.63 4.26
CA ALA A 240 -9.97 1.10 5.39
C ALA A 240 -10.98 2.15 4.90
N ALA A 241 -12.23 2.05 5.38
CA ALA A 241 -13.40 2.81 4.91
C ALA A 241 -13.34 4.36 5.00
N ASN A 242 -12.23 4.97 5.41
CA ASN A 242 -12.09 6.42 5.55
C ASN A 242 -10.70 6.96 5.16
N GLY A 243 -9.99 6.28 4.26
CA GLY A 243 -8.69 6.73 3.78
C GLY A 243 -8.36 6.12 2.43
N ASP A 244 -8.50 6.93 1.38
CA ASP A 244 -8.46 6.62 -0.06
C ASP A 244 -7.06 6.18 -0.58
N SER A 245 -6.32 5.38 0.19
CA SER A 245 -5.04 4.84 -0.27
C SER A 245 -4.47 3.72 0.60
N VAL A 246 -3.68 2.83 -0.02
CA VAL A 246 -2.91 1.81 0.68
C VAL A 246 -1.47 2.29 0.91
N GLN A 247 -1.01 2.25 2.16
CA GLN A 247 0.40 2.44 2.47
C GLN A 247 1.27 1.32 1.89
N THR A 248 2.36 1.71 1.23
CA THR A 248 3.43 0.80 0.80
C THR A 248 4.58 0.82 1.81
N GLY A 249 5.41 -0.23 1.84
CA GLY A 249 6.64 -0.26 2.64
C GLY A 249 7.63 0.86 2.27
N PHE A 250 7.39 1.55 1.16
CA PHE A 250 8.24 2.58 0.59
C PHE A 250 7.89 4.01 1.09
N GLY A 251 6.89 4.17 1.95
CA GLY A 251 6.38 5.50 2.34
C GLY A 251 5.57 6.20 1.24
N ALA A 252 5.41 5.55 0.09
CA ALA A 252 4.44 5.91 -0.93
C ALA A 252 3.07 5.30 -0.63
N TRP A 253 2.02 5.94 -1.13
CA TRP A 253 0.64 5.47 -0.98
C TRP A 253 0.03 5.16 -2.34
N ILE A 254 -0.45 3.93 -2.51
CA ILE A 254 -1.27 3.54 -3.66
C ILE A 254 -2.63 4.20 -3.50
N GLN A 255 -2.98 5.12 -4.39
CA GLN A 255 -4.29 5.78 -4.34
C GLN A 255 -5.39 4.79 -4.69
N ASP A 256 -6.52 4.92 -4.00
CA ASP A 256 -7.70 4.07 -4.18
C ASP A 256 -8.33 4.22 -5.57
N ASN A 257 -8.74 5.45 -5.89
CA ASN A 257 -9.40 5.73 -7.17
C ASN A 257 -8.47 5.53 -8.37
N PHE A 258 -8.93 4.74 -9.34
CA PHE A 258 -8.27 4.55 -10.63
C PHE A 258 -8.58 5.70 -11.60
N ILE A 259 -7.69 5.92 -12.55
CA ILE A 259 -7.92 6.87 -13.64
C ILE A 259 -7.52 6.30 -14.99
N SER A 260 -8.14 6.81 -16.05
CA SER A 260 -7.71 6.60 -17.42
C SER A 260 -6.63 7.61 -17.78
N VAL A 261 -5.46 7.14 -18.21
CA VAL A 261 -4.36 7.99 -18.69
C VAL A 261 -3.89 7.48 -20.06
N PRO A 262 -3.78 8.35 -21.08
CA PRO A 262 -3.23 7.95 -22.38
C PRO A 262 -1.70 7.80 -22.33
N ASP A 263 -1.19 6.83 -23.08
CA ASP A 263 0.23 6.73 -23.43
C ASP A 263 0.59 7.70 -24.58
N PRO A 264 1.87 7.80 -25.01
CA PRO A 264 2.26 8.68 -26.12
C PRO A 264 1.68 8.24 -27.47
N ASN A 265 1.21 7.00 -27.58
CA ASN A 265 0.53 6.47 -28.76
C ASN A 265 -0.98 6.69 -28.69
N ASN A 266 -1.47 7.43 -27.69
CA ASN A 266 -2.87 7.74 -27.45
C ASN A 266 -3.73 6.51 -27.13
N ILE A 267 -3.14 5.46 -26.58
CA ILE A 267 -3.82 4.30 -26.01
C ILE A 267 -4.11 4.61 -24.54
N ASN A 268 -5.38 4.52 -24.14
CA ASN A 268 -5.78 4.76 -22.76
C ASN A 268 -5.46 3.54 -21.90
N TYR A 269 -5.00 3.78 -20.67
CA TYR A 269 -4.76 2.72 -19.69
C TYR A 269 -5.46 3.04 -18.38
N LEU A 270 -6.01 2.00 -17.77
CA LEU A 270 -6.37 2.04 -16.36
C LEU A 270 -5.07 2.15 -15.56
N THR A 271 -4.99 3.21 -14.77
CA THR A 271 -3.75 3.64 -14.14
C THR A 271 -3.90 3.65 -12.63
N VAL A 272 -2.93 3.03 -11.97
CA VAL A 272 -2.75 3.08 -10.51
C VAL A 272 -1.82 4.24 -10.18
N ARG A 273 -2.15 5.06 -9.18
CA ARG A 273 -1.32 6.21 -8.78
C ARG A 273 -0.61 5.95 -7.47
N LEU A 274 0.63 6.40 -7.37
CA LEU A 274 1.45 6.35 -6.17
C LEU A 274 1.83 7.78 -5.75
N ARG A 275 1.61 8.15 -4.48
CA ARG A 275 2.01 9.47 -3.95
C ARG A 275 2.36 9.45 -2.46
N PRO A 276 3.32 10.25 -1.98
CA PRO A 276 4.46 10.78 -2.75
C PRO A 276 5.48 9.68 -3.03
N VAL A 277 6.22 9.78 -4.12
CA VAL A 277 7.37 8.90 -4.43
C VAL A 277 8.59 9.75 -4.67
N LEU A 278 9.73 9.44 -4.05
CA LEU A 278 11.01 10.12 -4.32
C LEU A 278 11.62 9.60 -5.65
N GLN A 279 12.30 10.47 -6.39
CA GLN A 279 12.87 10.11 -7.70
C GLN A 279 13.86 8.95 -7.65
N ALA A 280 14.72 8.91 -6.61
CA ALA A 280 15.69 7.83 -6.43
C ALA A 280 15.02 6.45 -6.30
N ASP A 281 13.80 6.46 -5.79
CA ASP A 281 13.04 5.25 -5.49
C ASP A 281 12.12 4.84 -6.62
N PHE A 282 11.60 5.82 -7.37
CA PHE A 282 10.99 5.56 -8.67
C PHE A 282 11.92 4.74 -9.57
N ASN A 283 13.19 5.16 -9.74
CA ASN A 283 14.13 4.46 -10.62
C ASN A 283 14.31 2.99 -10.23
N ARG A 284 14.31 2.68 -8.93
CA ARG A 284 14.45 1.30 -8.42
C ARG A 284 13.22 0.47 -8.71
N VAL A 285 12.03 1.03 -8.50
CA VAL A 285 10.76 0.33 -8.75
C VAL A 285 10.57 0.12 -10.25
N ASP A 286 10.88 1.12 -11.06
CA ASP A 286 10.82 1.06 -12.53
C ASP A 286 11.71 -0.07 -13.07
N GLU A 287 12.97 -0.12 -12.61
CA GLU A 287 13.91 -1.19 -12.97
C GLU A 287 13.40 -2.58 -12.54
N MET A 288 12.73 -2.71 -11.40
CA MET A 288 12.13 -3.97 -10.97
C MET A 288 10.88 -4.34 -11.78
N VAL A 289 10.14 -3.36 -12.28
CA VAL A 289 8.89 -3.57 -13.03
C VAL A 289 9.18 -3.95 -14.47
N ASP A 290 10.03 -3.23 -15.20
CA ASP A 290 10.27 -3.49 -16.62
C ASP A 290 11.74 -3.67 -17.04
N GLY A 291 12.67 -3.65 -16.08
CA GLY A 291 14.09 -3.90 -16.34
C GLY A 291 14.85 -2.71 -16.91
N THR A 292 14.18 -1.57 -17.12
CA THR A 292 14.80 -0.33 -17.59
C THR A 292 14.50 0.81 -16.63
N VAL A 293 15.31 1.87 -16.68
CA VAL A 293 15.05 3.11 -15.93
C VAL A 293 14.69 4.19 -16.93
N SER A 294 13.40 4.47 -17.06
CA SER A 294 12.88 5.52 -17.92
C SER A 294 11.71 6.26 -17.26
N PRO A 295 11.86 7.56 -16.91
CA PRO A 295 10.79 8.31 -16.26
C PRO A 295 9.57 8.53 -17.17
N THR A 296 9.73 8.39 -18.48
CA THR A 296 8.70 8.72 -19.47
C THR A 296 8.33 7.58 -20.39
N ALA A 297 8.95 6.40 -20.27
CA ALA A 297 8.62 5.22 -21.08
C ALA A 297 8.29 4.04 -20.16
N GLY A 298 7.76 2.97 -20.73
CA GLY A 298 7.42 1.77 -19.94
C GLY A 298 6.09 1.88 -19.21
N ARG A 299 5.90 0.98 -18.25
CA ARG A 299 4.64 0.84 -17.49
C ARG A 299 4.56 1.82 -16.34
N LEU A 300 5.68 2.11 -15.70
CA LEU A 300 5.77 3.06 -14.60
C LEU A 300 6.23 4.40 -15.15
N ARG A 301 5.57 5.47 -14.75
CA ARG A 301 5.82 6.80 -15.32
C ARG A 301 5.83 7.86 -14.25
N TRP A 302 6.82 8.72 -14.34
CA TRP A 302 6.98 9.85 -13.44
C TRP A 302 6.12 11.04 -13.91
N PHE A 303 5.39 11.64 -12.98
CA PHE A 303 4.63 12.87 -13.16
C PHE A 303 5.12 13.94 -12.19
N SER A 304 4.92 15.21 -12.54
CA SER A 304 5.30 16.32 -11.67
C SER A 304 4.58 16.26 -10.31
N GLY A 305 5.26 16.71 -9.25
CA GLY A 305 4.72 16.71 -7.89
C GLY A 305 4.72 15.33 -7.22
N ASP A 306 5.84 14.59 -7.32
CA ASP A 306 6.11 13.32 -6.65
C ASP A 306 5.03 12.25 -6.87
N SER A 307 4.38 12.31 -8.03
CA SER A 307 3.30 11.40 -8.40
C SER A 307 3.80 10.43 -9.46
N VAL A 308 3.55 9.14 -9.26
CA VAL A 308 3.93 8.09 -10.20
C VAL A 308 2.69 7.36 -10.68
N HIS A 309 2.62 7.12 -11.97
CA HIS A 309 1.52 6.42 -12.63
C HIS A 309 1.99 5.07 -13.12
N PHE A 310 1.29 4.02 -12.74
CA PHE A 310 1.48 2.67 -13.24
C PHE A 310 0.36 2.33 -14.23
N LEU A 311 0.70 2.23 -15.51
CA LEU A 311 -0.19 1.82 -16.60
C LEU A 311 -0.47 0.32 -16.48
N ALA A 312 -1.57 -0.05 -15.84
CA ALA A 312 -1.86 -1.43 -15.49
C ALA A 312 -2.44 -2.23 -16.67
N VAL A 313 -3.57 -1.76 -17.21
CA VAL A 313 -4.34 -2.49 -18.24
C VAL A 313 -4.81 -1.53 -19.33
N PRO A 314 -4.62 -1.85 -20.62
CA PRO A 314 -5.12 -1.01 -21.71
C PRO A 314 -6.65 -1.01 -21.75
N ILE A 315 -7.23 0.15 -22.04
CA ILE A 315 -8.65 0.38 -22.19
C ILE A 315 -8.95 0.46 -23.69
N ASN A 316 -9.76 -0.49 -24.17
CA ASN A 316 -10.27 -0.54 -25.53
C ASN A 316 -11.64 0.10 -25.66
#